data_AF-A0AAD1LZ19-F1
#
_entry.id   AF-A0AAD1LZ19-F1
#
_cell.length_a   1.000
_cell.length_b   1.000
_cell.length_c   1.000
_cell.angle_alpha   90.00
_cell.angle_beta   90.00
_cell.angle_gamma   90.00
#
_symmetry.space_group_name_H-M   'P 1'
#
loop_
_entity.id
_entity.type
_entity.pdbx_description
1 polymer ?
#
loop_
_entity_poly.entity_id
_entity_poly.type
_entity_poly.pdbx_seq_one_letter_code
_entity_poly.pdbx_strand_id
1 'polypeptide(L)'
;MPPLEAVAIAPPRADVWHAANTHCRVQYQIVAEAEPDLLCRALNLFALQGLTPQQVHVERLGDVLALDIVMDGLSLHRAQVIAEKLRNLISVCSVDLQDADIAHVGPAQAVC
;
A
#
# COMPACT_ATOMS: atom_id res chain seq x y z
N MET A 1 -24.26 21.64 -49.54
CA MET A 1 -24.01 21.54 -48.08
C MET A 1 -23.06 20.37 -47.88
N PRO A 2 -21.83 20.54 -47.39
CA PRO A 2 -20.94 19.39 -47.22
C PRO A 2 -21.37 18.60 -45.97
N PRO A 3 -21.14 17.27 -45.95
CA PRO A 3 -21.52 16.42 -44.83
C PRO A 3 -20.55 16.67 -43.66
N LEU A 4 -21.10 16.73 -42.45
CA LEU A 4 -20.32 16.87 -41.23
C LEU A 4 -19.55 15.56 -41.02
N GLU A 5 -18.25 15.57 -41.32
CA GLU A 5 -17.32 14.51 -40.98
C GLU A 5 -17.39 14.25 -39.48
N ALA A 6 -17.88 13.06 -39.11
CA ALA A 6 -17.89 12.59 -37.75
C ALA A 6 -16.44 12.48 -37.27
N VAL A 7 -16.07 13.31 -36.30
CA VAL A 7 -14.81 13.21 -35.56
C VAL A 7 -14.70 11.78 -35.04
N ALA A 8 -13.78 11.01 -35.64
CA ALA A 8 -13.38 9.73 -35.10
C ALA A 8 -12.81 10.01 -33.71
N ILE A 9 -13.57 9.64 -32.69
CA ILE A 9 -13.16 9.69 -31.30
C ILE A 9 -11.93 8.77 -31.22
N ALA A 10 -10.74 9.38 -31.15
CA ALA A 10 -9.52 8.66 -30.90
C ALA A 10 -9.76 7.76 -29.67
N PRO A 11 -9.29 6.51 -29.67
CA PRO A 11 -9.45 5.64 -28.50
C PRO A 11 -8.96 6.44 -27.29
N PRO A 12 -9.74 6.50 -26.19
CA PRO A 12 -9.34 7.23 -25.01
C PRO A 12 -7.93 6.76 -24.69
N ARG A 13 -7.00 7.71 -24.57
CA ARG A 13 -5.61 7.43 -24.17
C ARG A 13 -5.71 6.43 -23.03
N ALA A 14 -5.09 5.26 -23.18
CA ALA A 14 -5.03 4.27 -22.13
C ALA A 14 -4.60 5.01 -20.88
N ASP A 15 -5.53 5.13 -19.96
CA ASP A 15 -5.38 5.94 -18.78
C ASP A 15 -4.48 5.09 -17.87
N VAL A 16 -3.17 5.27 -18.05
CA VAL A 16 -2.12 4.52 -17.34
C VAL A 16 -2.19 4.77 -15.83
N TRP A 17 -3.02 5.74 -15.41
CA TRP A 17 -3.34 6.12 -14.04
C TRP A 17 -4.75 5.70 -13.63
N HIS A 18 -5.52 5.05 -14.50
CA HIS A 18 -6.83 4.51 -14.17
C HIS A 18 -6.66 3.38 -13.16
N ALA A 19 -7.48 3.42 -12.12
CA ALA A 19 -7.58 2.41 -11.08
C ALA A 19 -7.69 0.97 -11.64
N ALA A 20 -8.14 0.80 -12.89
CA ALA A 20 -8.27 -0.50 -13.56
C ALA A 20 -6.95 -1.22 -13.89
N ASN A 21 -5.78 -0.59 -13.69
CA ASN A 21 -4.47 -1.19 -13.97
C ASN A 21 -3.97 -1.94 -12.73
N THR A 22 -4.34 -3.22 -12.58
CA THR A 22 -3.96 -4.13 -11.46
C THR A 22 -3.99 -3.44 -10.10
N HIS A 23 -5.17 -3.38 -9.48
CA HIS A 23 -5.32 -3.00 -8.08
C HIS A 23 -4.54 -4.00 -7.23
N CYS A 24 -3.29 -3.70 -6.92
CA CYS A 24 -2.47 -4.51 -6.02
C CYS A 24 -2.83 -4.13 -4.59
N ARG A 25 -3.35 -5.10 -3.85
CA ARG A 25 -3.37 -5.02 -2.40
C ARG A 25 -1.92 -5.17 -1.92
N VAL A 26 -1.47 -4.28 -1.04
CA VAL A 26 -0.11 -4.34 -0.49
C VAL A 26 -0.16 -4.36 1.03
N GLN A 27 0.76 -5.11 1.62
CA GLN A 27 0.94 -5.19 3.07
C GLN A 27 2.31 -4.63 3.43
N TYR A 28 2.32 -3.69 4.36
CA TYR A 28 3.53 -3.16 4.99
C TYR A 28 3.70 -3.85 6.33
N GLN A 29 4.82 -4.54 6.52
CA GLN A 29 5.22 -5.09 7.80
C GLN A 29 6.33 -4.21 8.35
N ILE A 30 6.07 -3.51 9.43
CA ILE A 30 6.98 -2.53 10.01
C ILE A 30 7.33 -3.01 11.40
N VAL A 31 8.63 -3.13 11.69
CA VAL A 31 9.12 -3.36 13.06
C VAL A 31 9.91 -2.14 13.48
N ALA A 32 9.58 -1.61 14.64
CA ALA A 32 10.15 -0.37 15.15
C ALA A 32 10.25 -0.42 16.67
N GLU A 33 11.06 0.46 17.25
CA GLU A 33 11.14 0.60 18.71
C GLU A 33 9.78 1.03 19.29
N ALA A 34 9.46 0.54 20.49
CA ALA A 34 8.19 0.79 21.16
C ALA A 34 8.07 2.23 21.70
N GLU A 35 8.06 3.20 20.80
CA GLU A 35 7.87 4.62 21.11
C GLU A 35 6.38 5.00 21.15
N PRO A 36 5.98 5.89 22.09
CA PRO A 36 4.59 6.26 22.28
C PRO A 36 3.97 7.01 21.09
N ASP A 37 4.77 7.71 20.29
CA ASP A 37 4.32 8.49 19.14
C ASP A 37 4.52 7.78 17.80
N LEU A 38 5.16 6.60 17.77
CA LEU A 38 5.46 5.84 16.56
C LEU A 38 4.21 5.61 15.71
N LEU A 39 3.13 5.10 16.32
CA LEU A 39 1.89 4.75 15.63
C LEU A 39 1.27 5.99 14.98
N CYS A 40 1.24 7.11 15.70
CA CYS A 40 0.76 8.40 15.18
C CYS A 40 1.62 8.89 14.01
N ARG A 41 2.96 8.83 14.12
CA ARG A 41 3.88 9.24 13.04
C ARG A 41 3.72 8.37 11.79
N ALA A 42 3.64 7.06 11.96
CA ALA A 42 3.44 6.12 10.86
C ALA A 42 2.12 6.39 10.13
N LEU A 43 0.99 6.47 10.86
CA LEU A 43 -0.31 6.77 10.25
C LEU A 43 -0.37 8.16 9.62
N ASN A 44 0.31 9.15 10.21
CA ASN A 44 0.38 10.50 9.66
C ASN A 44 1.02 10.53 8.27
N LEU A 45 2.01 9.68 7.99
CA LEU A 45 2.60 9.58 6.64
C LEU A 45 1.56 9.18 5.59
N PHE A 46 0.68 8.23 5.91
CA PHE A 46 -0.41 7.83 5.00
C PHE A 46 -1.45 8.95 4.86
N ALA A 47 -1.82 9.59 5.96
CA ALA A 47 -2.77 10.70 5.97
C ALA A 47 -2.29 11.88 5.09
N LEU A 48 -1.00 12.24 5.16
CA LEU A 48 -0.40 13.29 4.33
C LEU A 48 -0.41 12.96 2.83
N GLN A 49 -0.49 11.68 2.46
CA GLN A 49 -0.64 11.24 1.07
C GLN A 49 -2.11 11.15 0.63
N GLY A 50 -3.07 11.46 1.52
CA GLY A 50 -4.50 11.27 1.28
C GLY A 50 -4.89 9.80 1.17
N LEU A 51 -4.12 8.91 1.79
CA LEU A 51 -4.33 7.46 1.72
C LEU A 51 -4.97 6.97 3.02
N THR A 52 -5.98 6.11 2.88
CA THR A 52 -6.64 5.47 4.02
C THR A 52 -6.35 3.98 3.99
N PRO A 53 -5.66 3.42 5.01
CA PRO A 53 -5.43 1.99 5.10
C PRO A 53 -6.74 1.22 5.28
N GLN A 54 -6.83 0.05 4.67
CA GLN A 54 -7.97 -0.84 4.88
C GLN A 54 -7.91 -1.49 6.26
N GLN A 55 -6.72 -1.92 6.66
CA GLN A 55 -6.49 -2.55 7.96
C GLN A 55 -5.17 -2.08 8.53
N VAL A 56 -5.15 -1.91 9.85
CA VAL A 56 -3.96 -1.61 10.63
C VAL A 56 -3.99 -2.54 11.83
N HIS A 57 -3.00 -3.41 11.93
CA HIS A 57 -2.77 -4.24 13.10
C HIS A 57 -1.49 -3.77 13.78
N VAL A 58 -1.50 -3.71 15.11
CA VAL A 58 -0.35 -3.29 15.90
C VAL A 58 -0.22 -4.20 17.10
N GLU A 59 0.95 -4.78 17.26
CA GLU A 59 1.29 -5.66 18.37
C GLU A 59 2.58 -5.18 19.04
N ARG A 60 2.60 -5.17 20.36
CA ARG A 60 3.81 -4.88 21.13
C ARG A 60 4.50 -6.17 21.53
N LEU A 61 5.73 -6.35 21.07
CA LEU A 61 6.57 -7.52 21.32
C LEU A 61 7.77 -7.11 22.18
N GLY A 62 7.53 -6.89 23.48
CA GLY A 62 8.56 -6.40 24.41
C GLY A 62 8.93 -4.94 24.14
N ASP A 63 10.14 -4.72 23.64
CA ASP A 63 10.70 -3.38 23.39
C ASP A 63 10.48 -2.88 21.95
N VAL A 64 9.83 -3.69 21.11
CA VAL A 64 9.46 -3.32 19.74
C VAL A 64 7.95 -3.34 19.53
N LEU A 65 7.50 -2.56 18.56
CA LEU A 65 6.16 -2.56 17.99
C LEU A 65 6.23 -3.15 16.58
N ALA A 66 5.42 -4.18 16.35
CA ALA A 66 5.14 -4.72 15.03
C ALA A 66 3.85 -4.09 14.50
N LEU A 67 3.90 -3.49 13.31
CA LEU A 67 2.75 -2.91 12.64
C LEU A 67 2.55 -3.59 11.29
N ASP A 68 1.34 -4.06 11.04
CA ASP A 68 0.90 -4.58 9.75
C ASP A 68 -0.17 -3.65 9.17
N ILE A 69 0.15 -3.02 8.05
CA ILE A 69 -0.76 -2.08 7.39
C ILE A 69 -1.11 -2.61 6.01
N VAL A 70 -2.41 -2.80 5.77
CA VAL A 70 -2.93 -3.24 4.49
C VAL A 70 -3.48 -2.04 3.73
N MET A 71 -2.99 -1.86 2.51
CA MET A 71 -3.48 -0.86 1.57
C MET A 71 -4.05 -1.55 0.33
N ASP A 72 -4.99 -0.88 -0.33
CA ASP A 72 -5.58 -1.30 -1.60
C ASP A 72 -5.61 -0.10 -2.56
N GLY A 73 -5.70 -0.37 -3.87
CA GLY A 73 -5.73 0.65 -4.91
C GLY A 73 -4.44 1.46 -5.03
N LEU A 74 -3.31 0.92 -4.57
CA LEU A 74 -1.98 1.54 -4.73
C LEU A 74 -1.19 0.83 -5.82
N SER A 75 -0.45 1.60 -6.63
CA SER A 75 0.57 1.03 -7.49
C SER A 75 1.79 0.60 -6.68
N LEU A 76 2.47 -0.46 -7.13
CA LEU A 76 3.67 -0.99 -6.46
C LEU A 76 4.75 0.08 -6.26
N HIS A 77 4.94 0.98 -7.22
CA HIS A 77 5.91 2.07 -7.10
C HIS A 77 5.55 3.07 -6.00
N ARG A 78 4.27 3.48 -5.89
CA ARG A 78 3.83 4.35 -4.79
C ARG A 78 4.02 3.64 -3.45
N ALA A 79 3.74 2.35 -3.42
CA ALA A 79 3.92 1.56 -2.21
C ALA A 79 5.40 1.48 -1.79
N GLN A 80 6.31 1.28 -2.74
CA GLN A 80 7.75 1.30 -2.48
C GLN A 80 8.23 2.65 -1.95
N VAL A 81 7.80 3.76 -2.56
CA VAL A 81 8.17 5.11 -2.10
C VAL A 81 7.66 5.36 -0.67
N ILE A 82 6.47 4.87 -0.32
CA ILE A 82 5.95 4.94 1.05
C ILE A 82 6.77 4.08 2.01
N ALA A 83 7.12 2.85 1.61
CA ALA A 83 7.97 1.96 2.40
C ALA A 83 9.36 2.59 2.66
N GLU A 84 9.94 3.27 1.67
CA GLU A 84 11.18 4.04 1.84
C GLU A 84 11.00 5.20 2.81
N LYS A 85 9.88 5.94 2.72
CA LYS A 85 9.58 7.01 3.68
C LYS A 85 9.42 6.48 5.11
N LEU A 86 8.84 5.29 5.28
CA LEU A 86 8.71 4.63 6.57
C LEU A 86 10.08 4.20 7.11
N ARG A 87 10.96 3.64 6.28
CA ARG A 87 12.33 3.29 6.68
C ARG A 87 13.17 4.50 7.11
N ASN A 88 12.85 5.69 6.60
CA ASN A 88 13.51 6.92 7.00
C ASN A 88 13.04 7.47 8.36
N LEU A 89 12.05 6.86 9.01
CA LEU A 89 11.71 7.17 10.40
C LEU A 89 12.81 6.61 11.31
N ILE A 90 13.39 7.47 12.15
CA ILE A 90 14.55 7.17 13.01
C ILE A 90 14.34 5.91 13.88
N SER A 91 13.10 5.64 14.29
CA SER A 91 12.75 4.54 15.20
C SER A 91 12.40 3.22 14.51
N VAL A 92 12.45 3.16 13.17
CA VAL A 92 12.05 1.97 12.41
C VAL A 92 13.24 1.05 12.18
N CYS A 93 13.15 -0.17 12.70
CA CYS A 93 14.17 -1.20 12.58
C CYS A 93 14.13 -1.89 11.21
N SER A 94 12.92 -2.19 10.71
CA SER A 94 12.71 -2.79 9.40
C SER A 94 11.35 -2.44 8.81
N VAL A 95 11.27 -2.42 7.47
CA VAL A 95 10.02 -2.33 6.71
C VAL A 95 10.09 -3.30 5.55
N ASP A 96 9.20 -4.28 5.56
CA ASP A 96 8.96 -5.20 4.47
C ASP A 96 7.69 -4.80 3.73
N LEU A 97 7.71 -4.89 2.40
CA LEU A 97 6.58 -4.60 1.53
C LEU A 97 6.23 -5.88 0.77
N GLN A 98 5.07 -6.44 1.09
CA GLN A 98 4.55 -7.62 0.40
C GLN A 98 3.39 -7.23 -0.48
N ASP A 99 3.34 -7.85 -1.66
CA ASP A 99 2.13 -7.85 -2.46
C ASP A 99 1.14 -8.84 -1.83
N ALA A 100 0.02 -8.32 -1.36
CA ALA A 100 -1.00 -9.10 -0.66
C ALA A 100 -1.89 -9.91 -1.62
N ASP A 101 -1.77 -9.70 -2.93
CA ASP A 101 -2.35 -10.60 -3.94
C ASP A 101 -1.53 -11.90 -4.04
N ILE A 102 -0.20 -11.81 -3.90
CA ILE A 102 0.72 -12.97 -3.85
C ILE A 102 0.66 -13.67 -2.48
N ALA A 103 0.41 -12.95 -1.38
CA ALA A 103 0.36 -13.53 -0.03
C ALA A 103 -0.89 -14.39 0.24
N HIS A 104 -1.87 -14.43 -0.67
CA HIS A 104 -3.03 -15.33 -0.57
C HIS A 104 -2.76 -16.77 -1.05
N VAL A 105 -1.50 -17.20 -1.17
CA VAL A 105 -1.15 -18.62 -1.02
C VAL A 105 -0.89 -18.89 0.46
N GLY A 106 -1.96 -18.88 1.25
CA GLY A 106 -1.91 -19.53 2.56
C GLY A 106 -1.59 -21.01 2.35
N PRO A 107 -0.79 -21.66 3.23
CA PRO A 107 -0.64 -23.10 3.18
C PRO A 107 -2.05 -23.68 3.32
N ALA A 108 -2.56 -24.28 2.25
CA ALA A 108 -3.73 -25.15 2.34
C ALA A 108 -3.36 -26.25 3.34
N GLN A 109 -3.75 -26.04 4.60
CA GLN A 109 -3.76 -27.08 5.61
C GLN A 109 -4.70 -28.17 5.10
N ALA A 110 -4.13 -29.19 4.46
CA ALA A 110 -4.77 -30.46 4.29
C ALA A 110 -4.87 -31.09 5.69
N VAL A 111 -6.06 -30.96 6.28
CA VAL A 111 -6.50 -31.71 7.45
C VAL A 111 -7.61 -32.65 7.00
N CYS A 112 -7.44 -33.91 7.43
CA CYS A 112 -8.29 -35.09 7.34
C CYS A 112 -8.16 -35.94 6.07
#